data_AF-A0AAV5CPE4-F1
#
_entry.id   AF-A0AAV5CPE4-F1
#
_cell.length_a   1.000
_cell.length_b   1.000
_cell.length_c   1.000
_cell.angle_alpha   90.00
_cell.angle_beta   90.00
_cell.angle_gamma   90.00
#
_symmetry.space_group_name_H-M   'P 1'
#
loop_
_entity.id
_entity.type
_entity.pdbx_description
1 polymer ?
#
loop_
_entity_poly.entity_id
_entity_poly.type
_entity_poly.pdbx_seq_one_letter_code
_entity_poly.pdbx_strand_id
1 'polypeptide(L)'
;MILGTYDVASSNWSLRYYPNGFNYEAEANGYISIFLFETVETAPLARRYNLRSIINDMEPEVFKTLLHFMYTDTLPKTDEGALSATMAEGQIAAADTFKLAGLKKICEEMLCRRVDLSTVETSLVLADQHRCRALKAKCMEFLNSPENLKAVMANSGFEIVKKNCPTVLFDLVMKQMV
;
A
#
# COMPACT_ATOMS: atom_id res chain seq x y z
N MET A 1 -17.95 -5.24 -4.74
CA MET A 1 -17.79 -6.54 -4.03
C MET A 1 -18.27 -6.40 -2.58
N ILE A 2 -18.84 -7.45 -1.98
CA ILE A 2 -19.30 -7.42 -0.57
C ILE A 2 -18.09 -7.51 0.35
N LEU A 3 -18.01 -6.61 1.33
CA LEU A 3 -16.95 -6.54 2.34
C LEU A 3 -17.29 -7.29 3.61
N GLY A 4 -18.57 -7.35 3.96
CA GLY A 4 -19.06 -8.04 5.15
C GLY A 4 -20.57 -7.95 5.25
N THR A 5 -21.14 -8.88 6.01
CA THR A 5 -22.57 -8.93 6.33
C THR A 5 -22.77 -8.92 7.84
N TYR A 6 -23.78 -8.20 8.30
CA TYR A 6 -24.06 -8.01 9.72
C TYR A 6 -25.56 -8.12 9.99
N ASP A 7 -25.92 -8.87 11.01
CA ASP A 7 -27.29 -8.89 11.52
C ASP A 7 -27.45 -7.79 12.57
N VAL A 8 -28.23 -6.77 12.24
CA VAL A 8 -28.52 -5.67 13.17
C VAL A 8 -30.01 -5.33 13.08
N ALA A 9 -30.68 -5.34 14.23
CA ALA A 9 -32.10 -4.99 14.36
C ALA A 9 -33.02 -5.79 13.42
N SER A 10 -32.82 -7.11 13.33
CA SER A 10 -33.59 -8.03 12.46
C SER A 10 -33.49 -7.76 10.95
N SER A 11 -32.54 -6.92 10.54
CA SER A 11 -32.19 -6.68 9.14
C SER A 11 -30.78 -7.21 8.83
N ASN A 12 -30.63 -7.73 7.61
CA ASN A 12 -29.36 -8.19 7.08
C ASN A 12 -28.64 -7.04 6.38
N TRP A 13 -27.57 -6.53 6.96
CA TRP A 13 -26.79 -5.43 6.40
C TRP A 13 -25.61 -5.96 5.61
N SER A 14 -25.28 -5.33 4.49
CA SER A 14 -24.03 -5.60 3.76
C SER A 14 -23.27 -4.32 3.46
N LEU A 15 -21.99 -4.30 3.76
CA LEU A 15 -21.08 -3.26 3.32
C LEU A 15 -20.48 -3.66 1.97
N ARG A 16 -20.48 -2.78 0.98
CA ARG A 16 -19.94 -3.08 -0.35
C ARG A 16 -19.03 -1.95 -0.83
N TYR A 17 -17.93 -2.28 -1.49
CA TYR A 17 -17.08 -1.29 -2.16
C TYR A 17 -17.19 -1.39 -3.69
N TYR A 18 -17.01 -0.24 -4.33
CA TYR A 18 -17.02 -0.08 -5.78
C TYR A 18 -15.88 0.84 -6.21
N PRO A 19 -14.87 0.31 -6.92
CA PRO A 19 -13.90 1.13 -7.63
C PRO A 19 -14.63 2.03 -8.62
N ASN A 20 -14.32 3.32 -8.61
CA ASN A 20 -14.95 4.33 -9.48
C ASN A 20 -16.48 4.44 -9.31
N GLY A 21 -16.99 4.31 -8.08
CA GLY A 21 -18.39 4.59 -7.78
C GLY A 21 -19.38 3.45 -8.09
N PHE A 22 -20.63 3.62 -7.68
CA PHE A 22 -21.69 2.60 -7.80
C PHE A 22 -22.32 2.51 -9.18
N ASN A 23 -22.14 3.52 -10.02
CA ASN A 23 -22.71 3.64 -11.36
C ASN A 23 -21.58 4.04 -12.33
N TYR A 24 -21.60 3.51 -13.55
CA TYR A 24 -20.70 3.87 -14.66
C TYR A 24 -20.87 5.33 -15.15
N GLU A 25 -21.28 6.26 -14.29
CA GLU A 25 -21.24 7.67 -14.60
C GLU A 25 -19.77 8.09 -14.70
N ALA A 26 -19.39 8.56 -15.89
CA ALA A 26 -18.02 8.74 -16.35
C ALA A 26 -17.16 9.72 -15.51
N GLU A 27 -17.76 10.40 -14.54
CA GLU A 27 -17.10 11.37 -13.65
C GLU A 27 -16.42 10.70 -12.45
N ALA A 28 -16.47 9.36 -12.39
CA ALA A 28 -16.10 8.62 -11.21
C ALA A 28 -14.66 8.13 -11.12
N ASN A 29 -13.77 8.58 -12.01
CA ASN A 29 -12.43 8.03 -12.12
C ASN A 29 -11.53 8.47 -10.96
N GLY A 30 -10.90 7.50 -10.28
CA GLY A 30 -9.85 7.76 -9.29
C GLY A 30 -10.34 7.84 -7.84
N TYR A 31 -11.55 7.38 -7.55
CA TYR A 31 -12.03 7.25 -6.17
C TYR A 31 -12.69 5.90 -5.89
N ILE A 32 -12.82 5.57 -4.61
CA ILE A 32 -13.44 4.33 -4.17
C ILE A 32 -14.64 4.65 -3.29
N SER A 33 -15.80 4.09 -3.63
CA SER A 33 -17.04 4.35 -2.90
C SER A 33 -17.45 3.14 -2.06
N ILE A 34 -17.86 3.40 -0.82
CA ILE A 34 -18.38 2.40 0.11
C ILE A 34 -19.88 2.63 0.29
N PHE A 35 -20.68 1.57 0.22
CA PHE A 35 -22.13 1.64 0.40
C PHE A 35 -22.60 0.63 1.41
N LEU A 36 -23.56 1.05 2.23
CA LEU A 36 -24.26 0.19 3.18
C LEU A 36 -25.64 -0.16 2.60
N PHE A 37 -25.90 -1.46 2.47
CA PHE A 37 -27.15 -2.01 1.97
C PHE A 37 -27.90 -2.71 3.08
N GLU A 38 -29.18 -2.41 3.22
CA GLU A 38 -30.12 -3.20 4.01
C GLU A 38 -30.82 -4.22 3.10
N THR A 39 -30.76 -5.50 3.46
CA THR A 39 -31.43 -6.61 2.79
C THR A 39 -32.62 -7.01 3.65
N VAL A 40 -33.83 -6.78 3.15
CA VAL A 40 -35.07 -7.20 3.82
C VAL A 40 -35.61 -8.38 3.03
N GLU A 41 -35.79 -9.54 3.67
CA GLU A 41 -36.21 -10.80 3.01
C GLU A 41 -37.55 -10.68 2.25
N THR A 42 -38.38 -9.69 2.58
CA THR A 42 -39.78 -9.62 2.11
C THR A 42 -40.18 -8.29 1.47
N ALA A 43 -39.24 -7.35 1.22
CA ALA A 43 -39.58 -6.06 0.63
C ALA A 43 -38.73 -5.70 -0.60
N PRO A 44 -39.34 -5.17 -1.70
CA PRO A 44 -38.61 -4.74 -2.90
C PRO A 44 -37.79 -3.45 -2.70
N LEU A 45 -37.82 -2.84 -1.52
CA LEU A 45 -37.08 -1.63 -1.19
C LEU A 45 -35.90 -1.93 -0.26
N ALA A 46 -34.76 -2.24 -0.86
CA ALA A 46 -33.48 -2.10 -0.17
C ALA A 46 -33.27 -0.60 0.16
N ARG A 47 -33.22 -0.26 1.46
CA ARG A 47 -32.78 1.08 1.87
C ARG A 47 -31.28 1.18 1.63
N ARG A 48 -30.87 2.27 0.98
CA ARG A 48 -29.48 2.54 0.63
C ARG A 48 -29.02 3.79 1.35
N TYR A 49 -27.98 3.63 2.16
CA TYR A 49 -27.28 4.77 2.78
C TYR A 49 -25.98 5.00 2.02
N ASN A 50 -25.85 6.21 1.46
CA ASN A 50 -24.66 6.61 0.70
C ASN A 50 -23.64 7.25 1.65
N LEU A 51 -22.60 6.52 2.01
CA LEU A 51 -21.43 7.07 2.67
C LEU A 51 -20.31 7.24 1.65
N ARG A 52 -20.26 8.41 1.00
CA ARG A 52 -19.19 8.71 0.03
C ARG A 52 -17.95 9.21 0.78
N SER A 53 -16.94 8.36 0.87
CA SER A 53 -15.58 8.80 1.18
C SER A 53 -14.78 8.81 -0.12
N ILE A 54 -14.07 9.90 -0.40
CA ILE A 54 -13.22 10.02 -1.59
C ILE A 54 -11.79 9.80 -1.14
N ILE A 55 -11.19 8.72 -1.61
CA ILE A 55 -9.77 8.40 -1.40
C ILE A 55 -9.09 8.63 -2.74
N ASN A 56 -8.30 9.71 -2.82
CA ASN A 56 -7.49 10.03 -4.00
C ASN A 56 -6.16 9.27 -3.97
N ASP A 57 -5.51 9.18 -5.12
CA ASP A 57 -4.14 8.67 -5.28
C ASP A 57 -3.93 7.24 -4.73
N MET A 58 -4.98 6.43 -4.76
CA MET A 58 -4.92 5.02 -4.35
C MET A 58 -5.46 4.12 -5.45
N GLU A 59 -4.63 3.17 -5.87
CA GLU A 59 -5.03 2.17 -6.84
C GLU A 59 -6.11 1.24 -6.25
N PRO A 60 -7.14 0.85 -7.03
CA PRO A 60 -8.22 0.00 -6.55
C PRO A 60 -7.77 -1.31 -5.88
N GLU A 61 -6.72 -1.96 -6.40
CA GLU A 61 -6.21 -3.21 -5.83
C GLU A 61 -5.49 -3.01 -4.49
N VAL A 62 -4.78 -1.89 -4.31
CA VAL A 62 -4.17 -1.50 -3.03
C VAL A 62 -5.24 -1.30 -1.96
N PHE A 63 -6.33 -0.61 -2.32
CA PHE A 63 -7.44 -0.40 -1.40
C PHE A 63 -8.19 -1.69 -1.08
N LYS A 64 -8.40 -2.55 -2.07
CA LYS A 64 -9.01 -3.87 -1.86
C LYS A 64 -8.23 -4.69 -0.85
N THR A 65 -6.90 -4.68 -0.94
CA THR A 65 -6.01 -5.35 0.02
C THR A 65 -6.06 -4.70 1.40
N LEU A 66 -6.06 -3.36 1.45
CA LEU A 66 -6.23 -2.60 2.68
C LEU A 66 -7.53 -2.99 3.42
N LEU A 67 -8.64 -3.02 2.70
CA LEU A 67 -9.93 -3.42 3.25
C LEU A 67 -9.94 -4.88 3.70
N HIS A 68 -9.43 -5.79 2.88
CA HIS A 68 -9.33 -7.20 3.25
C HIS A 68 -8.54 -7.37 4.56
N PHE A 69 -7.42 -6.66 4.70
CA PHE A 69 -6.63 -6.67 5.93
C PHE A 69 -7.39 -6.07 7.12
N MET A 70 -8.08 -4.92 6.96
CA MET A 70 -8.85 -4.31 8.04
C MET A 70 -9.92 -5.24 8.65
N TYR A 71 -10.53 -6.08 7.82
CA TYR A 71 -11.61 -6.97 8.25
C TYR A 71 -11.14 -8.35 8.72
N THR A 72 -10.00 -8.82 8.22
CA THR A 72 -9.56 -10.21 8.44
C THR A 72 -8.23 -10.33 9.16
N ASP A 73 -7.49 -9.22 9.30
CA ASP A 73 -6.10 -9.18 9.77
C ASP A 73 -5.15 -10.10 8.97
N THR A 74 -5.55 -10.43 7.73
CA THR A 74 -4.77 -11.27 6.80
C THR A 74 -4.58 -10.56 5.48
N LEU A 75 -3.60 -11.00 4.68
CA LEU A 75 -3.49 -10.59 3.28
C LEU A 75 -4.43 -11.44 2.40
N PRO A 76 -4.95 -10.90 1.29
CA PRO A 76 -5.68 -11.70 0.33
C PRO A 76 -4.77 -12.81 -0.22
N LYS A 77 -5.31 -14.02 -0.35
CA LYS A 77 -4.61 -15.15 -0.97
C LYS A 77 -4.44 -14.85 -2.45
N THR A 78 -3.24 -14.44 -2.86
CA THR A 78 -2.85 -14.33 -4.27
C THR A 78 -2.30 -15.68 -4.75
N ASP A 79 -2.37 -15.95 -6.06
CA ASP A 79 -1.84 -17.18 -6.65
C ASP A 79 -0.32 -17.35 -6.40
N GLU A 80 0.38 -16.24 -6.17
CA GLU A 80 1.82 -16.20 -5.81
C GLU A 80 2.08 -16.25 -4.30
N GLY A 81 1.05 -16.36 -3.46
CA GLY A 81 1.16 -16.41 -1.99
C GLY A 81 1.67 -15.11 -1.34
N ALA A 82 1.88 -14.06 -2.11
CA ALA A 82 2.37 -12.76 -1.67
C ALA A 82 1.90 -11.64 -2.62
N LEU A 83 1.80 -10.41 -2.13
CA LEU A 83 1.71 -9.20 -2.97
C LEU A 83 2.92 -9.10 -3.92
N SER A 84 2.71 -8.54 -5.12
CA SER A 84 3.83 -8.14 -5.98
C SER A 84 4.66 -7.03 -5.32
N ALA A 85 5.88 -6.80 -5.79
CA ALA A 85 6.71 -5.71 -5.27
C ALA A 85 6.01 -4.35 -5.45
N THR A 86 5.54 -4.05 -6.66
CA THR A 86 4.81 -2.82 -6.98
C THR A 86 3.57 -2.63 -6.11
N MET A 87 2.84 -3.71 -5.83
CA MET A 87 1.67 -3.65 -4.97
C MET A 87 2.05 -3.44 -3.51
N ALA A 88 3.14 -4.05 -3.03
CA ALA A 88 3.65 -3.84 -1.68
C ALA A 88 4.13 -2.39 -1.45
N GLU A 89 4.71 -1.75 -2.48
CA GLU A 89 5.09 -0.33 -2.43
C GLU A 89 3.86 0.58 -2.21
N GLY A 90 2.82 0.42 -3.04
CA GLY A 90 1.56 1.15 -2.87
C GLY A 90 0.87 0.83 -1.53
N GLN A 91 1.00 -0.42 -1.07
CA GLN A 91 0.43 -0.85 0.20
C GLN A 91 1.11 -0.22 1.42
N ILE A 92 2.41 0.09 1.36
CA ILE A 92 3.09 0.83 2.44
C ILE A 92 2.47 2.22 2.60
N ALA A 93 2.29 2.95 1.49
CA ALA A 93 1.72 4.29 1.53
C ALA A 93 0.27 4.27 2.08
N ALA A 94 -0.52 3.30 1.64
CA ALA A 94 -1.88 3.10 2.12
C ALA A 94 -1.90 2.72 3.61
N ALA A 95 -1.08 1.75 4.02
CA ALA A 95 -1.02 1.31 5.41
C ALA A 95 -0.54 2.41 6.36
N ASP A 96 0.38 3.27 5.92
CA ASP A 96 0.83 4.44 6.69
C ASP A 96 -0.29 5.47 6.84
N THR A 97 -1.00 5.78 5.75
CA THR A 97 -2.13 6.73 5.73
C THR A 97 -3.26 6.29 6.67
N PHE A 98 -3.60 5.00 6.65
CA PHE A 98 -4.68 4.43 7.46
C PHE A 98 -4.21 3.88 8.82
N LYS A 99 -2.93 4.08 9.17
CA LYS A 99 -2.32 3.67 10.45
C LYS A 99 -2.42 2.16 10.74
N LEU A 100 -2.33 1.33 9.71
CA LEU A 100 -2.33 -0.12 9.79
C LEU A 100 -0.90 -0.65 9.99
N ALA A 101 -0.40 -0.58 11.21
CA ALA A 101 0.98 -0.96 11.53
C ALA A 101 1.32 -2.42 11.16
N GLY A 102 0.38 -3.35 11.36
CA GLY A 102 0.55 -4.76 11.00
C GLY A 102 0.76 -4.96 9.50
N LEU A 103 -0.13 -4.38 8.68
CA LEU A 103 -0.03 -4.42 7.22
C LEU A 103 1.27 -3.80 6.71
N LYS A 104 1.61 -2.62 7.23
CA LYS A 104 2.85 -1.93 6.88
C LYS A 104 4.08 -2.79 7.14
N LYS A 105 4.13 -3.46 8.30
CA LYS A 105 5.22 -4.38 8.66
C LYS A 105 5.32 -5.56 7.71
N ILE A 106 4.20 -6.17 7.33
CA ILE A 106 4.19 -7.29 6.38
C ILE A 106 4.75 -6.84 5.02
N CYS A 107 4.28 -5.70 4.49
CA CYS A 107 4.79 -5.17 3.23
C CYS A 107 6.27 -4.79 3.31
N GLU A 108 6.70 -4.23 4.44
CA GLU A 108 8.11 -3.91 4.71
C GLU A 108 8.99 -5.17 4.66
N GLU A 109 8.60 -6.25 5.35
CA GLU A 109 9.33 -7.53 5.33
C GLU A 109 9.40 -8.14 3.93
N MET A 110 8.34 -8.01 3.15
CA MET A 110 8.31 -8.48 1.76
C MET A 110 9.28 -7.73 0.86
N LEU A 111 9.32 -6.39 0.95
CA LEU A 111 10.24 -5.57 0.17
C LEU A 111 11.69 -5.80 0.60
N CYS A 112 11.96 -6.03 1.89
CA CYS A 112 13.30 -6.36 2.38
C CYS A 112 13.90 -7.60 1.68
N ARG A 113 13.07 -8.59 1.33
CA ARG A 113 13.51 -9.81 0.64
C ARG A 113 13.81 -9.60 -0.84
N ARG A 114 13.38 -8.47 -1.40
CA ARG A 114 13.47 -8.14 -2.83
C ARG A 114 14.46 -7.00 -3.11
N VAL A 115 15.22 -6.56 -2.11
CA VAL A 115 16.25 -5.52 -2.29
C VAL A 115 17.40 -6.07 -3.12
N ASP A 116 17.60 -5.48 -4.30
CA ASP A 116 18.71 -5.74 -5.21
C ASP A 116 19.10 -4.44 -5.95
N LEU A 117 20.04 -4.53 -6.90
CA LEU A 117 20.51 -3.36 -7.67
C LEU A 117 19.39 -2.61 -8.40
N SER A 118 18.32 -3.31 -8.82
CA SER A 118 17.22 -2.72 -9.57
C SER A 118 16.14 -2.09 -8.68
N THR A 119 16.06 -2.51 -7.41
CA THR A 119 14.98 -2.09 -6.49
C THR A 119 15.46 -1.26 -5.30
N VAL A 120 16.77 -1.21 -5.02
CA VAL A 120 17.31 -0.58 -3.81
C VAL A 120 16.99 0.92 -3.75
N GLU A 121 16.99 1.62 -4.88
CA GLU A 121 16.70 3.05 -4.96
C GLU A 121 15.24 3.36 -4.59
N THR A 122 14.28 2.69 -5.26
CA THR A 122 12.85 2.89 -5.00
C THR A 122 12.50 2.46 -3.58
N SER A 123 13.06 1.33 -3.12
CA SER A 123 12.89 0.82 -1.76
C SER A 123 13.42 1.80 -0.71
N LEU A 124 14.57 2.44 -0.97
CA LEU A 124 15.17 3.39 -0.05
C LEU A 124 14.34 4.68 0.05
N VAL A 125 13.85 5.19 -1.08
CA VAL A 125 12.95 6.35 -1.12
C VAL A 125 11.67 6.08 -0.34
N LEU A 126 11.02 4.94 -0.60
CA LEU A 126 9.83 4.53 0.12
C LEU A 126 10.09 4.37 1.62
N ALA A 127 11.23 3.78 1.98
CA ALA A 127 11.59 3.56 3.37
C ALA A 127 11.82 4.86 4.13
N ASP A 128 12.43 5.86 3.50
CA ASP A 128 12.64 7.17 4.10
C ASP A 128 11.31 7.94 4.22
N GLN A 129 10.54 7.98 3.13
CA GLN A 129 9.24 8.66 3.06
C GLN A 129 8.25 8.13 4.10
N HIS A 130 8.13 6.81 4.22
CA HIS A 130 7.19 6.17 5.14
C HIS A 130 7.84 5.70 6.43
N ARG A 131 9.10 6.06 6.71
CA ARG A 131 9.81 5.70 7.96
C ARG A 131 9.85 4.18 8.23
N CYS A 132 9.99 3.37 7.18
CA CYS A 132 10.16 1.93 7.27
C CYS A 132 11.62 1.61 7.64
N ARG A 133 11.86 1.40 8.94
CA ARG A 133 13.22 1.31 9.49
C ARG A 133 13.96 0.04 9.06
N ALA A 134 13.27 -1.10 8.98
CA ALA A 134 13.88 -2.36 8.58
C ALA A 134 14.24 -2.34 7.10
N LEU A 135 13.36 -1.79 6.24
CA LEU A 135 13.66 -1.62 4.82
C LEU A 135 14.81 -0.65 4.59
N LYS A 136 14.81 0.49 5.29
CA LYS A 136 15.93 1.44 5.24
C LYS A 136 17.25 0.78 5.66
N ALA A 137 17.26 0.05 6.76
CA ALA A 137 18.43 -0.67 7.22
C ALA A 137 18.91 -1.71 6.18
N LYS A 138 17.99 -2.43 5.54
CA LYS A 138 18.32 -3.43 4.51
C LYS A 138 18.92 -2.80 3.25
N CYS A 139 18.35 -1.69 2.78
CA CYS A 139 18.92 -0.93 1.67
C CYS A 139 20.33 -0.39 2.02
N MET A 140 20.52 0.13 3.23
CA MET A 140 21.83 0.61 3.68
C MET A 140 22.85 -0.53 3.80
N GLU A 141 22.43 -1.70 4.28
CA GLU A 141 23.27 -2.90 4.32
C GLU A 141 23.74 -3.29 2.90
N PHE A 142 22.83 -3.29 1.94
CA PHE A 142 23.13 -3.58 0.54
C PHE A 142 24.12 -2.58 -0.08
N LEU A 143 23.95 -1.30 0.22
CA LEU A 143 24.79 -0.20 -0.27
C LEU A 143 26.12 -0.05 0.49
N ASN A 144 26.34 -0.78 1.58
CA ASN A 144 27.65 -0.78 2.25
C ASN A 144 28.75 -1.39 1.37
N SER A 145 28.40 -2.25 0.40
CA SER A 145 29.37 -2.76 -0.58
C SER A 145 29.78 -1.64 -1.56
N PRO A 146 31.08 -1.32 -1.70
CA PRO A 146 31.55 -0.31 -2.65
C PRO A 146 31.19 -0.61 -4.10
N GLU A 147 31.09 -1.89 -4.47
CA GLU A 147 30.70 -2.32 -5.82
C GLU A 147 29.23 -1.99 -6.11
N ASN A 148 28.34 -2.32 -5.17
CA ASN A 148 26.91 -2.01 -5.27
C ASN A 148 26.68 -0.50 -5.26
N LEU A 149 27.37 0.22 -4.38
CA LEU A 149 27.27 1.67 -4.31
C LEU A 149 27.73 2.31 -5.62
N LYS A 150 28.87 1.89 -6.18
CA LYS A 150 29.33 2.38 -7.49
C LYS A 150 28.34 2.09 -8.60
N ALA A 151 27.73 0.91 -8.62
CA ALA A 151 26.72 0.56 -9.61
C ALA A 151 25.47 1.47 -9.53
N VAL A 152 24.99 1.74 -8.32
CA VAL A 152 23.87 2.67 -8.05
C VAL A 152 24.27 4.14 -8.27
N MET A 153 25.55 4.49 -8.14
CA MET A 153 26.02 5.83 -8.47
C MET A 153 26.20 6.06 -9.98
N ALA A 154 26.49 4.99 -10.73
CA ALA A 154 26.69 5.03 -12.17
C ALA A 154 25.38 5.03 -12.97
N ASN A 155 24.27 4.60 -12.34
CA ASN A 155 22.94 4.64 -12.93
C ASN A 155 22.21 5.96 -12.54
N SER A 156 20.96 6.13 -12.99
CA SER A 156 20.13 7.29 -12.63
C SER A 156 19.69 7.36 -11.17
N GLY A 157 19.98 6.33 -10.38
CA GLY A 157 19.60 6.16 -8.99
C GLY A 157 20.19 7.17 -8.04
N PHE A 158 21.40 7.62 -8.34
CA PHE A 158 22.04 8.68 -7.57
C PHE A 158 21.18 9.95 -7.52
N GLU A 159 20.63 10.39 -8.65
CA GLU A 159 19.81 11.60 -8.70
C GLU A 159 18.46 11.40 -7.99
N ILE A 160 17.89 10.20 -8.04
CA ILE A 160 16.66 9.85 -7.32
C ILE A 160 16.90 9.91 -5.80
N VAL A 161 17.94 9.25 -5.31
CA VAL A 161 18.27 9.22 -3.87
C VAL A 161 18.68 10.62 -3.38
N LYS A 162 19.46 11.36 -4.16
CA LYS A 162 19.86 12.74 -3.83
C LYS A 162 18.66 13.68 -3.71
N LYS A 163 17.70 13.57 -4.63
CA LYS A 163 16.50 14.43 -4.66
C LYS A 163 15.54 14.12 -3.52
N ASN A 164 15.31 12.83 -3.24
CA ASN A 164 14.25 12.41 -2.32
C ASN A 164 14.77 12.11 -0.90
N CYS A 165 16.05 11.79 -0.74
CA CYS A 165 16.65 11.33 0.52
C CYS A 165 18.07 11.93 0.76
N PRO A 166 18.23 13.27 0.79
CA PRO A 166 19.55 13.91 0.88
C PRO A 166 20.33 13.56 2.16
N THR A 167 19.64 13.33 3.27
CA THR A 167 20.27 12.91 4.54
C THR A 167 20.84 11.49 4.45
N VAL A 168 20.14 10.59 3.78
CA VAL A 168 20.60 9.21 3.57
C VAL A 168 21.83 9.18 2.68
N LEU A 169 21.86 10.03 1.66
CA LEU A 169 23.03 10.19 0.81
C LEU A 169 24.24 10.66 1.62
N PHE A 170 24.05 11.62 2.53
CA PHE A 170 25.11 12.10 3.41
C PHE A 170 25.65 10.97 4.31
N ASP A 171 24.76 10.17 4.92
CA ASP A 171 25.14 9.02 5.74
C ASP A 171 25.95 7.97 4.94
N LEU A 172 25.57 7.71 3.69
CA LEU A 172 26.29 6.80 2.79
C LEU A 172 27.69 7.32 2.47
N VAL A 173 27.82 8.60 2.11
CA VAL A 173 29.11 9.21 1.78
C VAL A 173 30.04 9.22 2.99
N MET A 174 29.54 9.59 4.17
CA MET A 174 30.34 9.62 5.39
C MET A 174 30.85 8.22 5.79
N LYS A 175 30.05 7.17 5.60
CA LYS A 175 30.48 5.79 5.86
C LYS A 175 31.56 5.27 4.92
N GLN A 176 31.69 5.83 3.71
CA GLN A 176 32.72 5.44 2.75
C GLN A 176 34.06 6.18 2.98
N MET A 177 34.09 7.20 3.85
CA MET A 177 35.27 7.99 4.17
C MET A 177 36.03 7.50 5.42
N VAL A 178 35.54 6.45 6.07
CA VAL A 178 36.12 5.82 7.28
C VAL A 178 36.59 4.41 6.94
#